data_AF-A0A9W8I0K4-F1
#
_entry.id   AF-A0A9W8I0K4-F1
#
_cell.length_a   1.000
_cell.length_b   1.000
_cell.length_c   1.000
_cell.angle_alpha   90.00
_cell.angle_beta   90.00
_cell.angle_gamma   90.00
#
_symmetry.space_group_name_H-M   'P 1'
#
loop_
_entity.id
_entity.type
_entity.pdbx_description
1 polymer ?
#
loop_
_entity_poly.entity_id
_entity_poly.type
_entity_poly.pdbx_seq_one_letter_code
_entity_poly.pdbx_strand_id
1 'polypeptide(L)'
;MVISSNSVPSADAASTFMLQYGRFEAAHQQQLESLGLPKPLWKVLFKKLLEEKLDIGEWVVFGEECAGDLRNLGQHQLCLQKDELIAESDVFLVDHIWTTTASNVQQDLERIPGLLGRMEQITGIYEPHTDGKHDYDPLQDINVPVVMSQAGVDESRARELLREH
;
A
#
# COMPACT_ATOMS: atom_id res chain seq x y z
N MET A 1 -40.53 18.77 8.21
CA MET A 1 -39.81 19.21 6.99
C MET A 1 -38.43 19.66 7.45
N VAL A 2 -37.44 18.79 7.34
CA VAL A 2 -36.09 19.01 7.90
C VAL A 2 -35.30 19.80 6.87
N ILE A 3 -34.86 21.00 7.23
CA ILE A 3 -34.14 21.90 6.32
C ILE A 3 -32.68 21.44 6.32
N SER A 4 -32.23 20.87 5.20
CA SER A 4 -30.83 20.51 4.97
C SER A 4 -29.94 21.75 5.10
N SER A 5 -29.09 21.75 6.11
CA SER A 5 -28.00 22.71 6.26
C SER A 5 -26.87 22.35 5.29
N ASN A 6 -26.91 22.92 4.08
CA ASN A 6 -25.71 22.99 3.23
C ASN A 6 -24.74 23.97 3.88
N SER A 7 -23.68 23.44 4.49
CA SER A 7 -22.60 24.23 5.07
C SER A 7 -21.77 24.85 3.94
N VAL A 8 -22.02 26.13 3.66
CA VAL A 8 -21.19 26.92 2.73
C VAL A 8 -19.82 27.11 3.39
N PRO A 9 -18.70 26.80 2.71
CA PRO A 9 -17.39 27.05 3.27
C PRO A 9 -17.23 28.57 3.47
N SER A 10 -16.95 28.97 4.71
CA SER A 10 -16.73 30.36 5.11
C SER A 10 -15.63 30.99 4.24
N ALA A 11 -15.84 32.21 3.75
CA ALA A 11 -14.85 32.98 2.98
C ALA A 11 -13.48 33.10 3.67
N ASP A 12 -13.47 32.94 4.99
CA ASP A 12 -12.28 32.92 5.85
C ASP A 12 -11.39 31.69 5.60
N ALA A 13 -11.99 30.52 5.33
CA ALA A 13 -11.26 29.28 5.05
C ALA A 13 -10.54 29.32 3.71
N ALA A 14 -11.20 29.83 2.66
CA ALA A 14 -10.59 30.00 1.34
C ALA A 14 -9.42 31.00 1.37
N SER A 15 -9.58 32.08 2.14
CA SER A 15 -8.54 33.09 2.34
C SER A 15 -7.33 32.51 3.08
N THR A 16 -7.58 31.71 4.11
CA THR A 16 -6.54 31.00 4.87
C THR A 16 -5.78 30.01 3.99
N PHE A 17 -6.49 29.23 3.16
CA PHE A 17 -5.87 28.28 2.24
C PHE A 17 -4.91 28.97 1.25
N MET A 18 -5.35 30.07 0.64
CA MET A 18 -4.51 30.82 -0.32
C MET A 18 -3.27 31.42 0.33
N LEU A 19 -3.39 31.90 1.59
CA LEU A 19 -2.25 32.40 2.35
C LEU A 19 -1.24 31.29 2.66
N GLN A 20 -1.72 30.11 3.09
CA GLN A 20 -0.87 28.96 3.38
C GLN A 20 -0.20 28.44 2.10
N TYR A 21 -0.93 28.36 1.00
CA TYR A 21 -0.38 27.99 -0.31
C TYR A 21 0.71 28.96 -0.76
N GLY A 22 0.51 30.27 -0.62
CA GLY A 22 1.53 31.26 -0.97
C GLY A 22 2.83 31.12 -0.15
N ARG A 23 2.72 30.77 1.13
CA ARG A 23 3.89 30.47 1.99
C ARG A 23 4.58 29.17 1.56
N PHE A 24 3.81 28.15 1.22
CA PHE A 24 4.32 26.88 0.70
C PHE A 24 5.09 27.10 -0.62
N GLU A 25 4.49 27.80 -1.59
CA GLU A 25 5.14 28.09 -2.87
C GLU A 25 6.45 28.86 -2.64
N ALA A 26 6.43 29.93 -1.84
CA ALA A 26 7.63 30.70 -1.55
C ALA A 26 8.75 29.89 -0.86
N ALA A 27 8.40 28.97 0.03
CA ALA A 27 9.37 28.15 0.76
C ALA A 27 9.94 27.00 -0.10
N HIS A 28 9.14 26.44 -1.01
CA HIS A 28 9.46 25.18 -1.69
C HIS A 28 9.67 25.30 -3.20
N GLN A 29 9.49 26.50 -3.79
CA GLN A 29 9.60 26.73 -5.23
C GLN A 29 10.85 26.08 -5.85
N GLN A 30 12.03 26.35 -5.28
CA GLN A 30 13.29 25.81 -5.80
C GLN A 30 13.32 24.28 -5.80
N GLN A 31 12.73 23.65 -4.77
CA GLN A 31 12.67 22.20 -4.66
C GLN A 31 11.72 21.61 -5.71
N LEU A 32 10.55 22.21 -5.88
CA LEU A 32 9.54 21.77 -6.85
C LEU A 32 10.05 21.92 -8.30
N GLU A 33 10.75 23.00 -8.59
CA GLU A 33 11.41 23.22 -9.88
C GLU A 33 12.55 22.21 -10.11
N SER A 34 13.37 21.92 -9.10
CA SER A 34 14.45 20.93 -9.22
C SER A 34 13.95 19.50 -9.44
N LEU A 35 12.75 19.19 -8.94
CA LEU A 35 12.06 17.91 -9.17
C LEU A 35 11.45 17.83 -10.58
N GLY A 36 11.44 18.94 -11.33
CA GLY A 36 10.75 19.03 -12.62
C GLY A 36 9.23 18.94 -12.49
N LEU A 37 8.66 19.21 -11.30
CA LEU A 37 7.22 19.10 -11.09
C LEU A 37 6.50 20.26 -11.81
N PRO A 38 5.55 19.99 -12.72
CA PRO A 38 4.76 21.02 -13.38
C PRO A 38 4.05 21.93 -12.40
N LYS A 39 4.10 23.25 -12.65
CA LYS A 39 3.50 24.28 -11.78
C LYS A 39 2.01 24.05 -11.44
N PRO A 40 1.15 23.58 -12.37
CA PRO A 40 -0.25 23.26 -12.05
C PRO A 40 -0.40 22.22 -10.93
N LEU A 41 0.56 21.30 -10.79
CA LEU A 41 0.54 20.24 -9.78
C LEU A 41 1.01 20.72 -8.40
N TRP A 42 1.61 21.90 -8.26
CA TRP A 42 2.09 22.38 -6.96
C TRP A 42 0.95 22.59 -5.97
N LYS A 43 -0.19 23.10 -6.46
CA LYS A 43 -1.40 23.28 -5.65
C LYS A 43 -2.06 21.95 -5.31
N VAL A 44 -2.01 20.98 -6.22
CA VAL A 44 -2.49 19.62 -6.00
C VAL A 44 -1.65 18.94 -4.92
N LEU A 45 -0.33 19.00 -5.03
CA LEU A 45 0.62 18.51 -4.04
C LEU A 45 0.37 19.14 -2.68
N PHE A 46 0.27 20.46 -2.60
CA PHE A 46 0.00 21.18 -1.36
C PHE A 46 -1.29 20.69 -0.69
N LYS A 47 -2.37 20.52 -1.48
CA LYS A 47 -3.63 19.99 -0.97
C LYS A 47 -3.46 18.56 -0.43
N LYS A 48 -2.80 17.67 -1.19
CA LYS A 48 -2.56 16.29 -0.75
C LYS A 48 -1.70 16.23 0.52
N LEU A 49 -0.71 17.12 0.65
CA LEU A 49 0.13 17.21 1.86
C LEU A 49 -0.67 17.67 3.09
N LEU A 50 -1.56 18.65 2.91
CA LEU A 50 -2.40 19.17 4.00
C LEU A 50 -3.48 18.17 4.45
N GLU A 51 -3.98 17.37 3.51
CA GLU A 51 -4.98 16.32 3.75
C GLU A 51 -4.34 14.95 4.08
N GLU A 52 -3.00 14.85 4.07
CA GLU A 52 -2.26 13.58 4.18
C GLU A 52 -2.78 12.48 3.23
N LYS A 53 -3.17 12.88 2.01
CA LYS A 53 -3.83 12.02 1.05
C LYS A 53 -2.83 11.14 0.27
N LEU A 54 -2.76 9.86 0.63
CA LEU A 54 -1.97 8.83 -0.06
C LEU A 54 -2.84 8.04 -1.05
N ASP A 55 -3.13 8.63 -2.21
CA ASP A 55 -4.10 8.09 -3.17
C ASP A 55 -3.49 7.27 -4.32
N ILE A 56 -2.20 6.90 -4.22
CA ILE A 56 -1.51 6.10 -5.24
C ILE A 56 -2.19 4.74 -5.47
N GLY A 57 -2.74 4.13 -4.42
CA GLY A 57 -3.43 2.83 -4.49
C GLY A 57 -4.74 2.85 -5.29
N GLU A 58 -5.32 4.02 -5.54
CA GLU A 58 -6.48 4.16 -6.44
C GLU A 58 -6.09 4.09 -7.93
N TRP A 59 -4.79 4.21 -8.22
CA TRP A 59 -4.26 4.28 -9.58
C TRP A 59 -3.42 3.08 -9.94
N VAL A 60 -2.64 2.56 -8.98
CA VAL A 60 -1.76 1.42 -9.18
C VAL A 60 -1.94 0.38 -8.09
N VAL A 61 -1.88 -0.88 -8.50
CA VAL A 61 -1.95 -2.06 -7.63
C VAL A 61 -0.75 -2.96 -7.91
N PHE A 62 -0.31 -3.72 -6.90
CA PHE A 62 0.62 -4.81 -7.14
C PHE A 62 -0.13 -5.94 -7.84
N GLY A 63 0.35 -6.33 -9.02
CA GLY A 63 -0.21 -7.43 -9.81
C GLY A 63 0.82 -8.51 -10.07
N GLU A 64 0.35 -9.75 -10.18
CA GLU A 64 1.17 -10.91 -10.59
C GLU A 64 1.28 -11.01 -12.12
N GLU A 65 0.29 -10.50 -12.86
CA GLU A 65 0.29 -10.45 -14.32
C GLU A 65 -0.42 -9.17 -14.81
N CYS A 66 0.32 -8.11 -15.11
CA CYS A 66 -0.24 -7.06 -15.97
C CYS A 66 -0.40 -7.67 -17.37
N ALA A 67 -1.56 -7.51 -18.01
CA ALA A 67 -1.90 -8.10 -19.30
C ALA A 67 -0.90 -7.68 -20.39
N GLY A 68 0.15 -8.49 -20.58
CA GLY A 68 1.22 -8.22 -21.53
C GLY A 68 2.33 -9.23 -21.32
N ASP A 69 2.46 -10.12 -22.30
CA ASP A 69 3.42 -11.20 -22.57
C ASP A 69 4.84 -11.11 -21.95
N LEU A 70 4.98 -10.93 -20.64
CA LEU A 70 6.24 -10.99 -19.89
C LEU A 70 6.35 -12.34 -19.18
N ARG A 71 6.39 -13.39 -19.99
CA ARG A 71 6.46 -14.80 -19.57
C ARG A 71 7.78 -15.19 -18.89
N ASN A 72 8.34 -14.42 -17.96
CA ASN A 72 9.59 -14.82 -17.32
C ASN A 72 9.98 -14.12 -16.01
N LEU A 73 9.09 -13.46 -15.28
CA LEU A 73 9.50 -12.79 -14.05
C LEU A 73 8.52 -13.10 -12.92
N GLY A 74 8.97 -13.89 -11.94
CA GLY A 74 8.40 -13.93 -10.59
C GLY A 74 8.63 -12.61 -9.85
N GLN A 75 8.26 -11.49 -10.49
CA GLN A 75 8.48 -10.13 -10.05
C GLN A 75 7.14 -9.46 -9.78
N HIS A 76 7.01 -8.91 -8.57
CA HIS A 76 5.94 -8.00 -8.21
C HIS A 76 5.95 -6.81 -9.19
N GLN A 77 4.89 -6.68 -10.00
CA GLN A 77 4.72 -5.57 -10.93
C GLN A 77 3.69 -4.58 -10.38
N LEU A 78 3.84 -3.30 -10.73
CA LEU A 78 2.80 -2.30 -10.51
C LEU A 78 1.95 -2.22 -11.77
N CYS A 79 0.68 -2.60 -11.66
CA CYS A 79 -0.31 -2.48 -12.73
C CYS A 79 -1.18 -1.26 -12.51
N LEU A 80 -1.56 -0.58 -13.60
CA LEU A 80 -2.57 0.48 -13.54
C LEU A 80 -3.95 -0.14 -13.31
N GLN A 81 -4.70 0.41 -12.36
CA GLN A 81 -6.08 0.04 -12.09
C GLN A 81 -7.07 0.78 -13.01
N LYS A 82 -6.67 1.95 -13.53
CA LYS A 82 -7.45 2.77 -14.44
C LYS A 82 -6.99 2.58 -15.89
N ASP A 83 -7.87 2.89 -16.84
CA ASP A 83 -7.63 2.68 -18.27
C ASP A 83 -6.37 3.43 -18.79
N GLU A 84 -6.10 4.62 -18.26
CA GLU A 84 -4.98 5.45 -18.69
C GLU A 84 -4.49 6.36 -17.55
N LEU A 85 -3.17 6.62 -17.54
CA LEU A 85 -2.54 7.67 -16.75
C LEU A 85 -1.84 8.65 -17.70
N ILE A 86 -2.41 9.84 -17.83
CA ILE A 86 -1.89 10.88 -18.73
C ILE A 86 -0.64 11.52 -18.11
N ALA A 87 0.35 11.83 -18.94
CA ALA A 87 1.55 12.52 -18.47
C ALA A 87 1.19 13.85 -17.78
N GLU A 88 1.86 14.12 -16.64
CA GLU A 88 1.69 15.35 -15.86
C GLU A 88 0.25 15.61 -15.36
N SER A 89 -0.61 14.58 -15.32
CA SER A 89 -2.00 14.75 -14.89
C SER A 89 -2.20 14.82 -13.37
N ASP A 90 -1.30 14.20 -12.60
CA ASP A 90 -1.39 14.14 -11.15
C ASP A 90 0.01 13.99 -10.50
N VAL A 91 0.08 14.18 -9.19
CA VAL A 91 1.24 13.97 -8.32
C VAL A 91 0.85 13.06 -7.17
N PHE A 92 1.62 12.00 -6.93
CA PHE A 92 1.31 11.00 -5.91
C PHE A 92 2.26 11.14 -4.73
N LEU A 93 1.69 11.10 -3.53
CA LEU A 93 2.46 11.01 -2.29
C LEU A 93 2.72 9.54 -1.98
N VAL A 94 3.98 9.22 -1.69
CA VAL A 94 4.40 7.91 -1.20
C VAL A 94 5.01 8.13 0.17
N ASP A 95 4.53 7.37 1.15
CA ASP A 95 5.05 7.46 2.51
C ASP A 95 6.48 6.88 2.58
N HIS A 96 7.35 7.55 3.34
CA HIS A 96 8.75 7.14 3.53
C HIS A 96 8.88 5.87 4.40
N ILE A 97 7.79 5.37 4.98
CA ILE A 97 7.83 4.11 5.72
C ILE A 97 8.13 2.90 4.81
N TRP A 98 8.16 3.11 3.49
CA TRP A 98 8.65 2.15 2.50
C TRP A 98 10.16 2.20 2.22
N THR A 99 10.96 2.96 2.97
CA THR A 99 12.42 2.71 2.98
C THR A 99 12.83 1.59 3.93
N THR A 100 11.88 0.81 4.45
CA THR A 100 12.21 -0.44 5.13
C THR A 100 12.84 -1.35 4.09
N THR A 101 14.15 -1.47 4.16
CA THR A 101 14.87 -2.52 3.44
C THR A 101 14.22 -3.84 3.83
N ALA A 102 14.02 -4.75 2.86
CA ALA A 102 13.41 -6.06 3.10
C ALA A 102 14.03 -6.81 4.30
N SER A 103 15.28 -6.48 4.62
CA SER A 103 16.02 -6.87 5.81
C SER A 103 15.27 -6.69 7.14
N ASN A 104 14.52 -5.59 7.29
CA ASN A 104 13.96 -5.17 8.59
C ASN A 104 12.43 -5.07 8.58
N VAL A 105 11.77 -5.40 7.46
CA VAL A 105 10.31 -5.26 7.28
C VAL A 105 9.52 -5.89 8.44
N GLN A 106 9.88 -7.09 8.89
CA GLN A 106 9.18 -7.74 10.01
C GLN A 106 9.35 -6.96 11.31
N GLN A 107 10.57 -6.51 11.62
CA GLN A 107 10.84 -5.75 12.84
C GLN A 107 10.15 -4.39 12.83
N ASP A 108 10.06 -3.74 11.67
CA ASP A 108 9.41 -2.45 11.55
C ASP A 108 7.90 -2.56 11.65
N LEU A 109 7.28 -3.62 11.10
CA LEU A 109 5.86 -3.93 11.27
C LEU A 109 5.48 -4.13 12.74
N GLU A 110 6.33 -4.80 13.52
CA GLU A 110 6.12 -5.03 14.96
C GLU A 110 6.38 -3.77 15.80
N ARG A 111 7.41 -3.00 15.46
CA ARG A 111 7.91 -1.91 16.32
C ARG A 111 7.21 -0.57 16.08
N ILE A 112 6.69 -0.33 14.88
CA ILE A 112 6.06 0.95 14.52
C ILE A 112 4.54 0.83 14.73
N PRO A 113 3.96 1.49 15.75
CA PRO A 113 2.53 1.37 16.04
C PRO A 113 1.68 1.85 14.85
N GLY A 114 0.68 1.05 14.48
CA GLY A 114 -0.23 1.37 13.37
C GLY A 114 0.40 1.24 11.98
N LEU A 115 1.61 0.69 11.85
CA LEU A 115 2.20 0.42 10.55
C LEU A 115 1.53 -0.77 9.85
N LEU A 116 1.35 -1.88 10.57
CA LEU A 116 0.70 -3.08 10.03
C LEU A 116 -0.68 -2.76 9.43
N GLY A 117 -1.58 -2.15 10.21
CA GLY A 117 -2.92 -1.80 9.73
C GLY A 117 -2.92 -0.86 8.52
N ARG A 118 -1.91 0.00 8.39
CA ARG A 118 -1.74 0.82 7.17
C ARG A 118 -1.24 0.00 5.99
N MET A 119 -0.34 -0.95 6.20
CA MET A 119 0.11 -1.87 5.15
C MET A 119 -1.03 -2.76 4.65
N GLU A 120 -1.91 -3.20 5.54
CA GLU A 120 -3.10 -3.96 5.16
C GLU A 120 -4.04 -3.14 4.27
N GLN A 121 -4.26 -1.86 4.61
CA GLN A 121 -5.07 -0.95 3.80
C GLN A 121 -4.47 -0.66 2.42
N ILE A 122 -3.14 -0.55 2.33
CA ILE A 122 -2.42 -0.23 1.09
C ILE A 122 -2.34 -1.45 0.17
N THR A 123 -2.00 -2.61 0.72
CA THR A 123 -1.76 -3.83 -0.06
C THR A 123 -3.05 -4.62 -0.30
N GLY A 124 -4.10 -4.38 0.49
CA GLY A 124 -5.30 -5.22 0.51
C GLY A 124 -5.05 -6.61 1.09
N ILE A 125 -3.86 -6.87 1.63
CA ILE A 125 -3.47 -8.12 2.28
C ILE A 125 -3.63 -7.92 3.77
N TYR A 126 -4.64 -8.56 4.36
CA TYR A 126 -4.87 -8.55 5.79
C TYR A 126 -4.23 -9.78 6.42
N GLU A 127 -3.65 -9.65 7.61
CA GLU A 127 -3.29 -10.85 8.37
C GLU A 127 -4.56 -11.66 8.59
N PRO A 128 -4.55 -12.98 8.29
CA PRO A 128 -5.65 -13.82 8.69
C PRO A 128 -5.76 -13.70 10.21
N HIS A 129 -6.92 -13.27 10.71
CA HIS A 129 -7.21 -13.27 12.14
C HIS A 129 -7.08 -14.71 12.66
N THR A 130 -5.89 -15.09 13.09
CA THR A 130 -5.69 -16.31 13.85
C THR A 130 -6.18 -15.98 15.25
N ASP A 131 -7.44 -16.30 15.52
CA ASP A 131 -7.96 -16.40 16.88
C ASP A 131 -7.16 -17.48 17.62
N GLY A 132 -5.97 -17.11 18.09
CA GLY A 132 -5.26 -17.64 19.25
C GLY A 132 -4.94 -19.13 19.35
N LYS A 133 -5.27 -20.00 18.40
CA LYS A 133 -4.86 -21.42 18.38
C LYS A 133 -4.83 -22.02 16.97
N HIS A 134 -3.70 -21.90 16.28
CA HIS A 134 -3.34 -22.91 15.30
C HIS A 134 -1.81 -22.98 15.23
N ASP A 135 -1.24 -24.13 15.59
CA ASP A 135 0.15 -24.53 15.29
C ASP A 135 0.30 -24.66 13.77
N TYR A 136 0.16 -23.55 13.04
CA TYR A 136 0.33 -23.53 11.60
C TYR A 136 1.82 -23.42 11.30
N ASP A 137 2.47 -24.57 11.09
CA ASP A 137 3.79 -24.65 10.48
C ASP A 137 3.63 -24.84 8.96
N PRO A 138 3.91 -23.80 8.15
CA PRO A 138 3.76 -23.86 6.69
C PRO A 138 4.60 -24.97 6.05
N LEU A 139 5.72 -25.35 6.68
CA LEU A 139 6.62 -26.39 6.15
C LEU A 139 6.03 -27.79 6.30
N GLN A 140 5.16 -28.02 7.29
CA GLN A 140 4.50 -29.31 7.45
C GLN A 140 3.46 -29.52 6.35
N ASP A 141 2.63 -28.53 6.05
CA ASP A 141 1.58 -28.67 5.03
C ASP A 141 2.15 -28.83 3.61
N ILE A 142 3.30 -28.20 3.30
CA ILE A 142 3.98 -28.39 2.00
C ILE A 142 4.47 -29.83 1.83
N ASN A 143 4.87 -30.49 2.91
CA ASN A 143 5.47 -31.83 2.86
C ASN A 143 4.45 -32.97 2.96
N VAL A 144 3.21 -32.70 3.37
CA VAL A 144 2.15 -33.72 3.50
C VAL A 144 1.93 -34.53 2.20
N PRO A 145 1.75 -33.90 1.02
CA PRO A 145 1.53 -34.66 -0.23
C PRO A 145 2.74 -35.52 -0.61
N VAL A 146 3.95 -35.04 -0.29
CA VAL A 146 5.21 -35.75 -0.57
C VAL A 146 5.32 -37.00 0.31
N VAL A 147 5.04 -36.88 1.60
CA VAL A 147 5.08 -38.01 2.56
C VAL A 147 4.02 -39.05 2.21
N MET A 148 2.81 -38.63 1.85
CA MET A 148 1.75 -39.54 1.39
C MET A 148 2.19 -40.36 0.18
N SER A 149 2.80 -39.72 -0.83
CA SER A 149 3.27 -40.40 -2.03
C SER A 149 4.47 -41.32 -1.78
N GLN A 150 5.39 -40.93 -0.89
CA GLN A 150 6.63 -41.68 -0.66
C GLN A 150 6.44 -42.85 0.31
N ALA A 151 5.64 -42.65 1.36
CA ALA A 151 5.39 -43.66 2.38
C ALA A 151 4.11 -44.48 2.14
N GLY A 152 3.27 -44.07 1.17
CA GLY A 152 2.00 -44.75 0.87
C GLY A 152 1.00 -44.67 2.03
N VAL A 153 1.08 -43.61 2.84
CA VAL A 153 0.25 -43.41 4.02
C VAL A 153 -0.85 -42.37 3.75
N ASP A 154 -1.93 -42.44 4.52
CA ASP A 154 -2.96 -41.42 4.49
C ASP A 154 -2.48 -40.09 5.11
N GLU A 155 -3.25 -39.03 4.86
CA GLU A 155 -2.93 -37.68 5.31
C GLU A 155 -2.78 -37.57 6.84
N SER A 156 -3.60 -38.31 7.60
CA SER A 156 -3.57 -38.27 9.06
C SER A 156 -2.25 -38.82 9.58
N ARG A 157 -1.80 -39.94 9.00
CA ARG A 157 -0.52 -40.56 9.33
C ARG A 157 0.68 -39.76 8.80
N ALA A 158 0.58 -39.14 7.63
CA ALA A 158 1.62 -38.25 7.10
C ALA A 158 1.87 -37.05 8.03
N ARG A 159 0.80 -36.40 8.52
CA ARG A 159 0.88 -35.29 9.48
C ARG A 159 1.46 -35.72 10.84
N GLU A 160 1.23 -36.95 11.27
CA GLU A 160 1.81 -37.48 12.49
C GLU A 160 3.33 -37.64 12.38
N LEU A 161 3.81 -38.23 11.28
CA LEU A 161 5.24 -38.43 11.03
C LEU A 161 6.01 -37.12 10.94
N LEU A 162 5.38 -36.08 10.37
CA LEU A 162 5.96 -34.74 10.26
C LEU A 162 6.02 -33.98 11.60
N ARG A 163 5.28 -34.42 12.64
CA ARG A 163 5.34 -33.84 13.98
C ARG A 163 6.38 -34.50 14.89
N GLU A 164 6.88 -35.68 14.53
CA GLU A 164 7.84 -36.45 15.33
C GLU A 164 9.31 -36.09 15.03
N HIS A 165 9.58 -35.15 14.12
CA HIS A 165 10.91 -34.68 13.72
C HIS A 165 10.99 -33.16 13.75
#